data_AF-A0A538NDI9-F1
#
_entry.id   AF-A0A538NDI9-F1
#
_cell.length_a   1.000
_cell.length_b   1.000
_cell.length_c   1.000
_cell.angle_alpha   90.00
_cell.angle_beta   90.00
_cell.angle_gamma   90.00
#
_symmetry.space_group_name_H-M   'P 1'
#
loop_
_entity.id
_entity.type
_entity.pdbx_description
1 polymer ?
#
loop_
_entity_poly.entity_id
_entity_poly.type
_entity_poly.pdbx_seq_one_letter_code
_entity_poly.pdbx_strand_id
1 'polypeptide(L)'
;MSTVSAELPRRSFGETMRADVWWTQPLLVFLGLGAFIVYSTWAAFQGAHYFFGNYISPFYSPEIFGDSPHSWFGPKPNWWPGWLLFSPALLILWAPGGFRLTCYYYRGAYYKAFWADPPACTVGEPRKTYLGERSFPLIMQNVHRYFLYLALIFIVILSIDVWKALWF
;
A
#
# COMPACT_ATOMS: atom_id res chain seq x y z
N MET A 1 -12.67 -27.29 38.97
CA MET A 1 -12.49 -26.20 37.98
C MET A 1 -12.99 -26.75 36.66
N SER A 2 -14.21 -26.38 36.26
CA SER A 2 -14.87 -26.92 35.06
C SER A 2 -14.29 -26.25 33.82
N THR A 3 -13.54 -27.00 33.02
CA THR A 3 -13.07 -26.57 31.70
C THR A 3 -14.22 -26.71 30.71
N VAL A 4 -14.91 -25.61 30.41
CA VAL A 4 -15.82 -25.57 29.26
C VAL A 4 -14.95 -25.48 28.01
N SER A 5 -14.75 -26.59 27.33
CA SER A 5 -14.20 -26.61 25.98
C SER A 5 -15.27 -26.08 25.02
N ALA A 6 -15.36 -24.75 24.90
CA ALA A 6 -16.13 -24.10 23.86
C ALA A 6 -15.37 -24.18 22.53
N GLU A 7 -15.25 -25.38 21.96
CA GLU A 7 -14.85 -25.50 20.55
C GLU A 7 -16.02 -25.01 19.71
N LEU A 8 -15.95 -23.75 19.27
CA LEU A 8 -16.90 -23.23 18.30
C LEU A 8 -16.75 -24.04 17.00
N PRO A 9 -17.84 -24.59 16.45
CA PRO A 9 -17.77 -25.32 15.18
C PRO A 9 -17.18 -24.40 14.10
N ARG A 10 -16.17 -24.92 13.40
CA ARG A 10 -15.58 -24.23 12.25
C ARG A 10 -16.63 -24.11 11.15
N ARG A 11 -17.06 -22.87 10.91
CA ARG A 11 -18.02 -22.52 9.85
C ARG A 11 -17.36 -22.60 8.48
N SER A 12 -18.13 -22.99 7.48
CA SER A 12 -17.71 -22.95 6.08
C SER A 12 -17.60 -21.50 5.58
N PHE A 13 -16.95 -21.30 4.44
CA PHE A 13 -16.82 -19.98 3.83
C PHE A 13 -18.20 -19.33 3.60
N GLY A 14 -18.37 -18.11 4.11
CA GLY A 14 -19.61 -17.34 3.98
C GLY A 14 -20.74 -17.75 4.94
N GLU A 15 -20.57 -18.84 5.70
CA GLU A 15 -21.52 -19.22 6.74
C GLU A 15 -21.40 -18.25 7.93
N THR A 16 -22.53 -17.69 8.36
CA THR A 16 -22.57 -16.65 9.38
C THR A 16 -23.81 -16.71 10.25
N MET A 17 -23.68 -16.23 11.49
CA MET A 17 -24.79 -16.00 12.43
C MET A 17 -25.35 -14.58 12.35
N ARG A 18 -24.75 -13.72 11.52
CA ARG A 18 -25.14 -12.31 11.37
C ARG A 18 -26.33 -12.16 10.44
N ALA A 19 -27.25 -11.28 10.81
CA ALA A 19 -28.38 -10.88 9.98
C ALA A 19 -28.09 -9.60 9.15
N ASP A 20 -26.97 -8.92 9.42
CA ASP A 20 -26.53 -7.73 8.69
C ASP A 20 -25.80 -8.05 7.39
N VAL A 21 -25.70 -7.05 6.51
CA VAL A 21 -24.98 -7.14 5.24
C VAL A 21 -23.46 -7.01 5.47
N TRP A 22 -22.90 -8.03 6.12
CA TRP A 22 -21.50 -8.08 6.59
C TRP A 22 -20.46 -7.87 5.48
N TRP A 23 -20.81 -8.13 4.22
CA TRP A 23 -19.91 -8.00 3.08
C TRP A 23 -19.76 -6.57 2.55
N THR A 24 -20.60 -5.62 3.01
CA THR A 24 -20.57 -4.22 2.52
C THR A 24 -19.23 -3.55 2.74
N GLN A 25 -18.72 -3.58 3.98
CA GLN A 25 -17.43 -2.98 4.33
C GLN A 25 -16.26 -3.57 3.52
N PRO A 26 -16.03 -4.91 3.48
CA PRO A 26 -14.93 -5.47 2.71
C PRO A 26 -15.10 -5.23 1.20
N LEU A 27 -16.33 -5.19 0.66
CA LEU A 27 -16.55 -4.85 -0.74
C LEU A 27 -16.16 -3.40 -1.06
N LEU A 28 -16.60 -2.44 -0.25
CA LEU A 28 -16.24 -1.03 -0.45
C LEU A 28 -14.73 -0.82 -0.37
N VAL A 29 -14.05 -1.51 0.55
CA VAL A 29 -12.59 -1.50 0.64
C VAL A 29 -11.96 -2.12 -0.59
N PHE A 30 -12.47 -3.26 -1.07
CA PHE A 30 -11.98 -3.92 -2.28
C PHE A 30 -12.09 -3.01 -3.51
N LEU A 31 -13.25 -2.38 -3.70
CA LEU A 31 -13.48 -1.46 -4.82
C LEU A 31 -12.63 -0.20 -4.71
N GLY A 32 -12.60 0.44 -3.54
CA GLY A 32 -11.84 1.67 -3.32
C GLY A 32 -10.33 1.46 -3.42
N LEU A 33 -9.80 0.42 -2.75
CA LEU A 33 -8.38 0.09 -2.81
C LEU A 33 -7.98 -0.45 -4.19
N GLY A 34 -8.84 -1.25 -4.84
CA GLY A 34 -8.63 -1.72 -6.21
C GLY A 34 -8.57 -0.58 -7.21
N ALA A 35 -9.54 0.34 -7.17
CA ALA A 35 -9.55 1.54 -8.02
C ALA A 35 -8.31 2.41 -7.77
N PHE A 36 -7.93 2.61 -6.51
CA PHE A 36 -6.72 3.34 -6.15
C PHE A 36 -5.45 2.66 -6.70
N ILE A 37 -5.31 1.35 -6.58
CA ILE A 37 -4.14 0.61 -7.11
C ILE A 37 -4.06 0.76 -8.63
N VAL A 38 -5.18 0.56 -9.34
CA VAL A 38 -5.21 0.70 -10.81
C VAL A 38 -4.86 2.12 -11.22
N TYR A 39 -5.48 3.13 -10.61
CA TYR A 39 -5.25 4.53 -10.94
C TYR A 39 -3.83 4.99 -10.59
N SER A 40 -3.33 4.65 -9.40
CA SER A 40 -1.97 5.02 -8.98
C SER A 40 -0.91 4.33 -9.82
N THR A 41 -1.14 3.09 -10.24
CA THR A 41 -0.25 2.37 -11.15
C THR A 41 -0.21 3.06 -12.51
N TRP A 42 -1.37 3.37 -13.08
CA TRP A 42 -1.45 4.13 -14.33
C TRP A 42 -0.75 5.50 -14.20
N ALA A 43 -1.01 6.24 -13.13
CA ALA A 43 -0.41 7.55 -12.87
C ALA A 43 1.10 7.46 -12.65
N ALA A 44 1.60 6.38 -12.04
CA ALA A 44 3.03 6.13 -11.88
C ALA A 44 3.71 5.81 -13.22
N PHE A 45 3.06 5.07 -14.12
CA PHE A 45 3.60 4.76 -15.44
C PHE A 45 3.47 5.92 -16.43
N GLN A 46 2.56 6.86 -16.22
CA GLN A 46 2.37 8.02 -17.08
C GLN A 46 3.65 8.85 -17.19
N GLY A 47 4.36 9.08 -16.08
CA GLY A 47 5.66 9.76 -16.08
C GLY A 47 5.65 11.20 -16.60
N ALA A 48 4.47 11.81 -16.75
CA ALA A 48 4.28 13.12 -17.38
C ALA A 48 3.39 14.02 -16.50
N HIS A 49 3.47 15.34 -16.72
CA HIS A 49 2.67 16.35 -16.00
C HIS A 49 2.75 16.26 -14.46
N TYR A 50 3.89 15.80 -13.93
CA TYR A 50 4.07 15.58 -12.50
C TYR A 50 4.58 16.82 -11.74
N PHE A 51 4.93 17.90 -12.44
CA PHE A 51 5.34 19.17 -11.85
C PHE A 51 4.69 20.35 -12.58
N PHE A 52 4.50 21.45 -11.86
CA PHE A 52 4.04 22.73 -12.40
C PHE A 52 4.70 23.87 -11.62
N GLY A 53 5.61 24.61 -12.26
CA GLY A 53 6.45 25.60 -11.58
C GLY A 53 7.25 24.95 -10.44
N ASN A 54 7.10 25.49 -9.22
CA ASN A 54 7.75 24.96 -8.02
C ASN A 54 6.97 23.83 -7.32
N TYR A 55 5.78 23.48 -7.83
CA TYR A 55 5.01 22.38 -7.31
C TYR A 55 5.40 21.06 -7.97
N ILE A 56 5.73 20.05 -7.16
CA ILE A 56 5.96 18.68 -7.58
C ILE A 56 4.96 17.74 -6.92
N SER A 57 4.46 16.78 -7.69
CA SER A 57 3.56 15.74 -7.18
C SER A 57 4.27 14.88 -6.13
N PRO A 58 3.64 14.62 -4.96
CA PRO A 58 4.18 13.71 -3.94
C PRO A 58 4.50 12.30 -4.44
N PHE A 59 3.88 11.85 -5.53
CA PHE A 59 4.17 10.54 -6.15
C PHE A 59 5.54 10.47 -6.81
N TYR A 60 6.13 11.63 -7.12
CA TYR A 60 7.38 11.77 -7.87
C TYR A 60 8.51 12.37 -7.03
N SER A 61 8.23 12.73 -5.77
CA SER A 61 9.22 13.31 -4.84
C SER A 61 9.86 12.24 -3.93
N PRO A 62 11.19 12.33 -3.67
CA PRO A 62 12.17 13.17 -4.38
C PRO A 62 12.40 12.70 -5.82
N GLU A 63 12.53 13.66 -6.74
CA GLU A 63 12.87 13.35 -8.12
C GLU A 63 14.37 13.07 -8.22
N ILE A 64 14.72 11.77 -8.22
CA ILE A 64 16.11 11.33 -8.32
C ILE A 64 16.66 11.69 -9.72
N PHE A 65 15.95 11.27 -10.76
CA PHE A 65 16.28 11.51 -12.15
C PHE A 65 15.03 11.97 -12.90
N GLY A 66 15.15 13.00 -13.72
CA GLY A 66 14.05 13.49 -14.56
C GLY A 66 14.35 14.85 -15.16
N ASP A 67 13.44 15.32 -16.01
CA ASP A 67 13.67 16.53 -16.81
C ASP A 67 13.23 17.81 -16.07
N SER A 68 12.72 17.69 -14.84
CA SER A 68 12.27 18.84 -14.08
C SER A 68 13.42 19.55 -13.34
N PRO A 69 13.23 20.85 -13.00
CA PRO A 69 14.17 21.60 -12.16
C PRO A 69 14.37 21.01 -10.76
N HIS A 70 13.48 20.12 -10.32
CA HIS A 70 13.52 19.47 -9.01
C HIS A 70 14.37 18.18 -9.00
N SER A 71 14.96 17.80 -10.14
CA SER A 71 15.81 16.61 -10.25
C SER A 71 17.12 16.75 -9.47
N TRP A 72 17.45 15.76 -8.65
CA TRP A 72 18.66 15.78 -7.81
C TRP A 72 19.92 15.38 -8.56
N PHE A 73 19.81 14.39 -9.47
CA PHE A 73 20.92 13.86 -10.24
C PHE A 73 20.84 14.19 -11.73
N GLY A 74 19.89 15.07 -12.11
CA GLY A 74 19.69 15.54 -13.48
C GLY A 74 18.80 14.63 -14.33
N PRO A 75 18.91 14.71 -15.67
CA PRO A 75 18.01 14.04 -16.60
C PRO A 75 18.19 12.52 -16.57
N LYS A 76 17.29 11.82 -17.28
CA LYS A 76 17.33 10.36 -17.40
C LYS A 76 18.72 9.86 -17.82
N PRO A 77 19.32 8.91 -17.11
CA PRO A 77 20.62 8.35 -17.49
C PRO A 77 20.56 7.59 -18.82
N ASN A 78 21.58 7.77 -19.67
CA ASN A 78 21.68 7.11 -20.98
C ASN A 78 21.84 5.59 -20.92
N TRP A 79 22.27 5.04 -19.78
CA TRP A 79 22.40 3.59 -19.56
C TRP A 79 21.06 2.90 -19.24
N TRP A 80 19.96 3.66 -19.11
CA TRP A 80 18.67 3.08 -18.81
C TRP A 80 18.16 2.23 -19.99
N PRO A 81 17.73 0.97 -19.75
CA PRO A 81 17.25 0.10 -20.81
C PRO A 81 16.04 0.71 -21.53
N GLY A 82 16.15 0.90 -22.85
CA GLY A 82 15.09 1.50 -23.67
C GLY A 82 13.79 0.69 -23.75
N TRP A 83 13.82 -0.59 -23.36
CA TRP A 83 12.64 -1.45 -23.27
C TRP A 83 11.82 -1.23 -21.99
N LEU A 84 12.39 -0.55 -20.97
CA LEU A 84 11.71 -0.27 -19.71
C LEU A 84 11.20 1.18 -19.72
N LEU A 85 9.89 1.36 -19.54
CA LEU A 85 9.30 2.69 -19.34
C LEU A 85 9.97 3.37 -18.15
N PHE A 86 10.59 4.51 -18.42
CA PHE A 86 11.22 5.32 -17.38
C PHE A 86 10.17 6.23 -16.76
N SER A 87 9.97 6.10 -15.45
CA SER A 87 9.20 7.05 -14.66
C SER A 87 9.90 7.28 -13.32
N PRO A 88 10.14 8.54 -12.93
CA PRO A 88 10.79 8.86 -11.64
C PRO A 88 10.02 8.27 -10.45
N ALA A 89 8.68 8.20 -10.56
CA ALA A 89 7.81 7.64 -9.55
C ALA A 89 8.13 6.16 -9.24
N LEU A 90 8.55 5.35 -10.23
CA LEU A 90 8.83 3.93 -10.01
C LEU A 90 10.06 3.70 -9.13
N LEU A 91 11.04 4.62 -9.16
CA LEU A 91 12.25 4.53 -8.34
C LEU A 91 11.95 4.70 -6.85
N ILE A 92 10.85 5.36 -6.54
CA ILE A 92 10.61 5.93 -5.23
C ILE A 92 9.37 5.36 -4.54
N LEU A 93 8.32 5.03 -5.30
CA LEU A 93 7.01 4.60 -4.78
C LEU A 93 7.05 3.31 -3.95
N TRP A 94 8.05 2.44 -4.16
CA TRP A 94 8.18 1.20 -3.40
C TRP A 94 8.37 1.47 -1.89
N ALA A 95 8.98 2.59 -1.50
CA ALA A 95 9.20 2.94 -0.10
C ALA A 95 7.90 3.36 0.63
N PRO A 96 7.16 4.41 0.20
CA PRO A 96 5.89 4.77 0.82
C PRO A 96 4.81 3.71 0.59
N GLY A 97 4.82 3.03 -0.57
CA GLY A 97 3.95 1.90 -0.85
C GLY A 97 4.23 0.72 0.09
N GLY A 98 5.49 0.36 0.27
CA GLY A 98 5.93 -0.68 1.20
C GLY A 98 5.58 -0.37 2.65
N PHE A 99 5.72 0.89 3.08
CA PHE A 99 5.29 1.32 4.41
C PHE A 99 3.78 1.10 4.64
N ARG A 100 2.95 1.48 3.65
CA ARG A 100 1.49 1.26 3.73
C ARG A 100 1.14 -0.23 3.70
N LEU A 101 1.75 -1.01 2.80
CA LEU A 101 1.47 -2.45 2.68
C LEU A 101 1.92 -3.26 3.90
N THR A 102 2.92 -2.77 4.65
CA THR A 102 3.43 -3.43 5.86
C THR A 102 2.75 -2.94 7.15
N CYS A 103 1.94 -1.89 7.07
CA CYS A 103 1.29 -1.30 8.24
C CYS A 103 0.19 -2.20 8.79
N TYR A 104 0.18 -2.39 10.12
CA TYR A 104 -0.82 -3.20 10.83
C TYR A 104 -2.28 -2.82 10.48
N TYR A 105 -2.56 -1.52 10.33
CA TYR A 105 -3.90 -1.03 9.99
C TYR A 105 -4.32 -1.45 8.57
N TYR A 106 -3.46 -1.21 7.57
CA TYR A 106 -3.74 -1.54 6.17
C TYR A 106 -3.80 -3.04 5.94
N ARG A 107 -2.97 -3.81 6.66
CA ARG A 107 -3.00 -5.27 6.69
C ARG A 107 -4.37 -5.84 6.98
N GLY A 108 -5.02 -5.31 8.03
CA GLY A 108 -6.39 -5.70 8.35
C GLY A 108 -7.38 -5.42 7.21
N ALA A 109 -7.20 -4.34 6.46
CA ALA A 109 -8.09 -3.97 5.37
C ALA A 109 -7.99 -4.96 4.19
N TYR A 110 -6.78 -5.24 3.69
CA TYR A 110 -6.64 -6.12 2.53
C TYR A 110 -6.76 -7.62 2.88
N TYR A 111 -6.46 -8.05 4.11
CA TYR A 111 -6.74 -9.43 4.54
C TYR A 111 -8.25 -9.72 4.49
N LYS A 112 -9.08 -8.76 4.92
CA LYS A 112 -10.55 -8.89 4.88
C LYS A 112 -11.10 -8.75 3.47
N ALA A 113 -10.64 -7.75 2.72
CA ALA A 113 -11.20 -7.40 1.41
C ALA A 113 -10.72 -8.31 0.27
N PHE A 114 -9.46 -8.75 0.27
CA PHE A 114 -8.88 -9.55 -0.82
C PHE A 114 -8.69 -11.03 -0.46
N TRP A 115 -8.38 -11.35 0.81
CA TRP A 115 -8.14 -12.73 1.24
C TRP A 115 -9.29 -13.36 2.03
N ALA A 116 -10.32 -12.58 2.37
CA ALA A 116 -11.45 -13.00 3.18
C ALA A 116 -11.04 -13.74 4.48
N ASP A 117 -10.02 -13.22 5.18
CA ASP A 117 -9.36 -13.89 6.30
C ASP A 117 -9.58 -13.14 7.64
N PRO A 118 -10.58 -13.51 8.45
CA PRO A 118 -12.00 -13.63 8.08
C PRO A 118 -12.59 -12.25 7.70
N PRO A 119 -13.59 -12.17 6.79
CA PRO A 119 -14.09 -10.90 6.28
C PRO A 119 -14.80 -10.04 7.35
N ALA A 120 -15.43 -10.70 8.33
CA ALA A 120 -16.04 -10.06 9.49
C ALA A 120 -16.04 -11.03 10.69
N CYS A 121 -16.31 -10.50 11.89
CA CYS A 121 -16.56 -11.35 13.07
C CYS A 121 -17.73 -12.29 12.78
N THR A 122 -17.63 -13.55 13.24
CA THR A 122 -18.65 -14.61 13.08
C THR A 122 -19.02 -14.98 11.64
N VAL A 123 -18.18 -14.63 10.65
CA VAL A 123 -18.26 -15.11 9.26
C VAL A 123 -17.13 -16.10 9.01
N GLY A 124 -17.45 -17.28 8.47
CA GLY A 124 -16.44 -18.30 8.14
C GLY A 124 -15.50 -17.85 7.02
N GLU A 125 -14.21 -18.13 7.21
CA GLU A 125 -13.12 -17.85 6.25
C GLU A 125 -12.87 -19.05 5.33
N PRO A 126 -12.29 -18.85 4.13
CA PRO A 126 -11.95 -19.95 3.22
C PRO A 126 -10.71 -20.73 3.70
N ARG A 127 -9.92 -20.19 4.63
CA ARG A 127 -8.72 -20.83 5.16
C ARG A 127 -9.05 -21.92 6.18
N LYS A 128 -8.24 -22.99 6.15
CA LYS A 128 -8.32 -24.12 7.08
C LYS A 128 -7.23 -24.11 8.14
N THR A 129 -6.18 -23.31 7.97
CA THR A 129 -5.00 -23.30 8.84
C THR A 129 -4.55 -21.88 9.10
N TYR A 130 -4.36 -21.54 10.38
CA TYR A 130 -3.77 -20.28 10.79
C TYR A 130 -2.25 -20.36 10.64
N LEU A 131 -1.69 -19.63 9.67
CA LEU A 131 -0.25 -19.62 9.41
C LEU A 131 0.50 -18.53 10.19
N GLY A 132 -0.23 -17.55 10.75
CA GLY A 132 0.33 -16.36 11.38
C GLY A 132 1.28 -15.57 10.48
N GLU A 133 2.03 -14.64 11.07
CA GLU A 133 3.02 -13.79 10.37
C GLU A 133 4.39 -14.47 10.24
N ARG A 134 4.48 -15.78 10.52
CA ARG A 134 5.76 -16.52 10.55
C ARG A 134 6.05 -17.28 9.27
N SER A 135 5.15 -17.20 8.28
CA SER A 135 5.24 -17.95 7.03
C SER A 135 5.38 -16.99 5.84
N PHE A 136 6.11 -17.41 4.81
CA PHE A 136 6.16 -16.68 3.55
C PHE A 136 4.78 -16.73 2.85
N PRO A 137 4.25 -15.61 2.31
CA PRO A 137 4.83 -14.27 2.18
C PRO A 137 4.58 -13.31 3.36
N LEU A 138 3.79 -13.72 4.38
CA LEU A 138 3.37 -12.86 5.50
C LEU A 138 4.52 -12.41 6.41
N ILE A 139 5.66 -13.10 6.37
CA ILE A 139 6.88 -12.71 7.10
C ILE A 139 7.42 -11.34 6.69
N MET A 140 7.19 -10.90 5.45
CA MET A 140 7.62 -9.58 4.96
C MET A 140 6.97 -8.42 5.74
N GLN A 141 5.84 -8.68 6.40
CA GLN A 141 5.12 -7.70 7.22
C GLN A 141 5.96 -7.21 8.41
N ASN A 142 6.91 -8.03 8.90
CA ASN A 142 7.82 -7.65 9.97
C ASN A 142 8.82 -6.56 9.57
N VAL A 143 8.96 -6.28 8.27
CA VAL A 143 9.86 -5.24 7.75
C VAL A 143 9.27 -3.83 7.94
N HIS A 144 8.04 -3.70 8.44
CA HIS A 144 7.37 -2.41 8.67
C HIS A 144 8.24 -1.39 9.43
N ARG A 145 8.98 -1.85 10.45
CA ARG A 145 9.89 -1.00 11.23
C ARG A 145 10.97 -0.34 10.36
N TYR A 146 11.50 -1.04 9.37
CA TYR A 146 12.52 -0.50 8.48
C TYR A 146 11.92 0.48 7.47
N PHE A 147 10.74 0.16 6.94
CA PHE A 147 9.99 1.07 6.07
C PHE A 147 9.57 2.36 6.80
N LEU A 148 9.31 2.30 8.11
CA LEU A 148 9.03 3.49 8.92
C LEU A 148 10.20 4.48 8.87
N TYR A 149 11.44 3.99 9.03
CA TYR A 149 12.62 4.87 8.98
C TYR A 149 12.77 5.55 7.61
N LEU A 150 12.51 4.82 6.52
CA LEU A 150 12.45 5.41 5.19
C LEU A 150 11.33 6.45 5.10
N ALA A 151 10.11 6.10 5.50
CA ALA A 151 8.95 6.99 5.43
C ALA A 151 9.15 8.31 6.19
N LEU A 152 9.86 8.30 7.33
CA LEU A 152 10.19 9.53 8.05
C LEU A 152 11.09 10.47 7.23
N ILE A 153 12.06 9.94 6.50
CA ILE A 153 12.91 10.73 5.59
C ILE A 153 12.05 11.37 4.48
N PHE A 154 11.16 10.58 3.89
CA PHE A 154 10.22 11.07 2.88
C PHE A 154 9.32 12.19 3.39
N ILE A 155 8.80 12.06 4.61
CA ILE A 155 7.95 13.09 5.22
C ILE A 155 8.71 14.42 5.32
N VAL A 156 9.99 14.39 5.70
CA VAL A 156 10.81 15.61 5.76
C VAL A 156 10.97 16.23 4.37
N ILE A 157 11.30 15.43 3.35
CA ILE A 157 11.45 15.90 1.96
C ILE A 157 10.14 16.50 1.45
N LEU A 158 9.03 15.77 1.58
CA LEU A 158 7.71 16.22 1.17
C LEU A 158 7.29 17.51 1.89
N SER A 159 7.66 17.66 3.16
CA SER A 159 7.38 18.89 3.92
C SER A 159 8.15 20.09 3.35
N ILE A 160 9.40 19.88 2.94
CA ILE A 160 10.22 20.92 2.28
C ILE A 160 9.63 21.27 0.91
N ASP A 161 9.19 20.27 0.13
CA ASP A 161 8.61 20.51 -1.19
C ASP A 161 7.30 21.28 -1.10
N VAL A 162 6.45 20.96 -0.12
CA VAL A 162 5.23 21.73 0.16
C VAL A 162 5.57 23.15 0.57
N TRP A 163 6.58 23.35 1.43
CA TRP A 163 7.02 24.69 1.81
C TRP A 163 7.50 25.49 0.59
N LYS A 164 8.30 24.89 -0.28
CA LYS A 164 8.75 25.53 -1.53
C LYS A 164 7.57 25.89 -2.43
N ALA A 165 6.66 24.95 -2.66
CA ALA A 165 5.51 25.16 -3.54
C ALA A 165 4.55 26.26 -3.07
N LEU A 166 4.48 26.52 -1.75
CA LEU A 166 3.59 27.54 -1.19
C LEU A 166 4.21 28.94 -1.15
N TRP A 167 5.54 29.04 -1.00
CA TRP A 167 6.20 30.32 -0.66
C TRP A 167 7.20 30.83 -1.70
N PHE A 168 7.68 29.97 -2.59
CA PHE A 168 8.73 30.30 -3.56
C PHE A 168 8.29 29.92 -4.96
#